data_AF-A0A252DUT9-F1
#
_entry.id   AF-A0A252DUT9-F1
#
_cell.length_a   1.000
_cell.length_b   1.000
_cell.length_c   1.000
_cell.angle_alpha   90.00
_cell.angle_beta   90.00
_cell.angle_gamma   90.00
#
_symmetry.space_group_name_H-M   'P 1'
#
loop_
_entity.id
_entity.type
_entity.pdbx_description
1 polymer ?
#
loop_
_entity_poly.entity_id
_entity_poly.type
_entity_poly.pdbx_seq_one_letter_code
_entity_poly.pdbx_strand_id
1 'polypeptide(L)' 'MTPKQQERLIQNIVGSLSQARSDIQMRQLCYFFRADVNYGRPVAQGLGIVIDPSMIPTSAQPVRA' A
#
# COMPACT_ATOMS: atom_id res chain seq x y z
N MET A 1 8.66 -11.66 7.95
CA MET A 1 7.58 -11.07 8.76
C MET A 1 6.52 -12.14 8.98
N THR A 2 6.02 -12.34 10.19
CA THR A 2 4.90 -13.28 10.40
C THR A 2 3.57 -12.67 9.92
N PRO A 3 2.54 -13.46 9.57
CA PRO A 3 1.25 -12.92 9.14
C PRO A 3 0.64 -11.93 10.14
N LYS A 4 0.76 -12.21 11.44
CA LYS A 4 0.27 -11.34 12.51
C LYS A 4 1.06 -10.03 12.65
N GLN A 5 2.37 -10.07 12.40
CA GLN A 5 3.16 -8.84 12.35
C GLN A 5 2.72 -7.99 11.15
N GLN A 6 2.46 -8.61 10.00
CA GLN A 6 2.01 -7.92 8.79
C GLN A 6 0.68 -7.23 8.98
N GLU A 7 -0.28 -7.92 9.57
CA GLU A 7 -1.60 -7.35 9.91
C GLU A 7 -1.47 -6.11 10.81
N ARG A 8 -0.70 -6.21 11.90
CA ARG A 8 -0.45 -5.07 12.81
C ARG A 8 0.21 -3.89 12.11
N LEU A 9 1.17 -4.16 11.23
CA LEU A 9 1.84 -3.11 10.47
C LEU A 9 0.87 -2.40 9.54
N ILE A 10 0.03 -3.14 8.81
CA ILE A 10 -1.01 -2.57 7.96
C ILE A 10 -1.97 -1.71 8.79
N GLN A 11 -2.45 -2.21 9.93
CA GLN A 11 -3.34 -1.46 10.83
C GLN A 11 -2.70 -0.14 11.30
N ASN A 12 -1.43 -0.18 11.72
CA ASN A 12 -0.70 1.01 12.17
C ASN A 12 -0.55 2.05 11.05
N ILE A 13 -0.25 1.60 9.83
CA ILE A 13 -0.11 2.48 8.66
C ILE A 13 -1.45 3.12 8.31
N VAL A 14 -2.52 2.33 8.26
CA VAL A 14 -3.87 2.83 7.96
C VAL A 14 -4.30 3.85 9.02
N GLY A 15 -4.14 3.53 10.31
CA GLY A 15 -4.43 4.46 11.39
C GLY A 15 -3.68 5.78 11.26
N SER A 16 -2.38 5.72 10.95
CA SER A 16 -1.54 6.91 10.78
C SER A 16 -1.91 7.73 9.54
N LEU A 17 -2.09 7.08 8.39
CA LEU A 17 -2.37 7.75 7.12
C LEU A 17 -3.81 8.26 7.02
N SER A 18 -4.77 7.67 7.74
CA SER A 18 -6.16 8.15 7.77
C SER A 18 -6.28 9.61 8.21
N GLN A 19 -5.33 10.09 9.01
CA GLN A 19 -5.26 11.47 9.51
C GLN A 19 -4.46 12.40 8.59
N ALA A 20 -3.76 11.85 7.59
CA ALA A 20 -2.98 12.62 6.63
C ALA A 20 -3.88 13.20 5.54
N ARG A 21 -3.42 14.27 4.89
CA ARG A 21 -4.08 14.82 3.71
C ARG A 21 -4.14 13.80 2.57
N SER A 22 -5.18 13.85 1.75
CA SER A 22 -5.41 12.91 0.65
C SER A 22 -4.24 12.82 -0.33
N ASP A 23 -3.56 13.93 -0.62
CA ASP A 23 -2.38 13.92 -1.51
C ASP A 23 -1.20 13.15 -0.92
N ILE A 24 -1.03 13.16 0.40
CA ILE A 24 -0.02 12.36 1.10
C ILE A 24 -0.42 10.89 1.08
N GLN A 25 -1.68 10.57 1.38
CA GLN A 25 -2.20 9.20 1.31
C GLN A 25 -1.95 8.58 -0.07
N MET A 26 -2.28 9.32 -1.14
CA MET A 26 -2.08 8.85 -2.52
C MET A 26 -0.61 8.64 -2.87
N ARG A 27 0.28 9.59 -2.52
CA ARG A 27 1.73 9.42 -2.76
C ARG A 27 2.28 8.20 -2.02
N GLN A 28 1.84 7.99 -0.78
CA GLN A 28 2.33 6.87 0.01
C GLN A 28 1.83 5.53 -0.52
N LEU A 29 0.57 5.47 -0.97
CA LEU A 29 0.05 4.33 -1.71
C LEU A 29 0.87 4.01 -2.95
N CYS A 30 1.26 5.02 -3.75
CA CYS A 30 2.13 4.79 -4.91
C CYS A 30 3.44 4.09 -4.52
N TYR A 31 4.08 4.49 -3.41
CA TYR A 31 5.30 3.82 -2.95
C TYR A 31 5.03 2.37 -2.49
N PHE A 32 3.92 2.11 -1.78
CA PHE A 32 3.58 0.76 -1.37
C PHE A 32 3.30 -0.15 -2.57
N PHE A 33 2.54 0.30 -3.57
CA PHE A 33 2.29 -0.48 -4.78
C PHE A 33 3.55 -0.73 -5.62
N ARG A 34 4.49 0.23 -5.64
CA ARG A 34 5.79 0.06 -6.32
C ARG A 34 6.70 -0.92 -5.59
N ALA A 35 6.57 -1.02 -4.26
CA ALA A 35 7.36 -1.95 -3.45
C ALA A 35 6.77 -3.38 -3.49
N ASP A 36 5.47 -3.52 -3.24
CA ASP A 36 4.75 -4.78 -3.28
C ASP A 36 3.23 -4.53 -3.43
N VAL A 37 2.64 -5.05 -4.50
CA VAL A 37 1.21 -4.96 -4.77
C VAL A 37 0.36 -5.59 -3.66
N ASN A 38 0.81 -6.72 -3.09
CA ASN A 38 0.12 -7.40 -2.00
C ASN A 38 0.14 -6.59 -0.70
N TYR A 39 1.06 -5.63 -0.59
CA TYR A 39 1.13 -4.71 0.53
C TYR A 39 0.33 -3.43 0.29
N GLY A 40 0.38 -2.86 -0.92
CA GLY A 40 -0.38 -1.66 -1.29
C GLY A 40 -1.90 -1.85 -1.25
N ARG A 41 -2.40 -3.02 -1.68
CA ARG A 41 -3.83 -3.36 -1.70
C ARG A 41 -4.53 -3.23 -0.35
N PRO A 42 -4.09 -3.93 0.73
CA PRO A 42 -4.78 -3.86 2.01
C PRO A 42 -4.67 -2.47 2.67
N VAL A 43 -3.60 -1.71 2.40
CA VAL A 43 -3.49 -0.32 2.86
C VAL A 43 -4.51 0.58 2.16
N ALA A 44 -4.67 0.46 0.84
CA ALA A 44 -5.68 1.22 0.09
C ALA A 44 -7.10 0.90 0.56
N GLN A 45 -7.39 -0.38 0.78
CA GLN A 45 -8.67 -0.82 1.32
C GLN A 45 -8.93 -0.23 2.71
N GLY A 46 -7.95 -0.25 3.61
CA GLY A 46 -8.08 0.33 4.95
C GLY A 46 -8.29 1.85 4.96
N LEU A 47 -7.80 2.55 3.94
CA LEU A 47 -8.02 3.99 3.74
C LEU A 47 -9.33 4.30 2.99
N GLY A 48 -10.08 3.29 2.55
CA GLY A 48 -11.30 3.48 1.75
C GLY A 48 -11.04 3.99 0.34
N ILE A 49 -9.84 3.78 -0.21
CA ILE A 49 -9.43 4.25 -1.53
C ILE A 49 -9.60 3.11 -2.53
N VAL A 50 -10.46 3.33 -3.54
CA VAL A 50 -10.65 2.41 -4.65
C VAL A 50 -9.50 2.58 -5.64
N ILE A 51 -8.79 1.49 -5.93
CA ILE A 51 -7.68 1.48 -6.88
C ILE A 51 -8.17 0.91 -8.21
N ASP A 52 -7.97 1.67 -9.28
CA ASP A 52 -8.15 1.17 -10.63
C ASP A 52 -7.05 0.13 -10.93
N PRO A 53 -7.39 -1.12 -11.28
CA PRO A 53 -6.40 -2.16 -11.59
C PRO A 53 -5.42 -1.78 -12.71
N SER A 54 -5.80 -0.88 -13.62
CA SER A 54 -4.93 -0.39 -14.70
C SER A 54 -3.76 0.47 -14.19
N MET A 55 -3.87 1.02 -12.97
CA MET A 55 -2.81 1.83 -12.34
C MET A 55 -1.76 0.97 -11.61
N ILE A 56 -2.02 -0.33 -11.45
CA ILE A 56 -1.09 -1.25 -10.78
C ILE A 56 -0.05 -1.69 -11.81
N PRO A 57 1.26 -1.47 -11.59
CA PRO A 57 2.27 -1.91 -12.54
C PRO A 57 2.26 -3.44 -12.67
N THR A 58 1.94 -3.94 -13.86
CA THR A 58 1.83 -5.38 -14.19
C THR A 58 3.18 -6.12 -14.18
N SER A 59 4.29 -5.42 -13.92
CA SER A 59 5.62 -6.01 -13.84
C SER A 59 6.44 -5.34 -12.74
N ALA A 60 6.38 -5.88 -11.51
CA ALA A 60 7.51 -5.77 -10.61
C ALA A 60 8.61 -6.69 -11.18
N GLN A 61 9.45 -6.15 -12.07
CA GLN A 61 10.64 -6.89 -12.48
C GLN A 61 11.50 -7.13 -11.24
N PRO A 62 11.97 -8.36 -10.98
CA PRO A 62 12.93 -8.58 -9.92
C PRO A 62 14.14 -7.70 -10.24
N VAL A 63 14.49 -6.78 -9.33
CA VAL A 63 15.76 -6.06 -9.40
C VAL A 63 16.85 -7.13 -9.38
N ARG A 64 17.50 -7.35 -10.52
CA ARG A 64 18.63 -8.29 -10.60
C ARG A 64 19.77 -7.64 -9.82
N ALA A 65 20.23 -8.34 -8.78
CA ALA A 65 21.42 -8.00 -8.01
C ALA A 65 22.68 -8.10 -8.87
#